data_AF-A0A9E3N6S8-F1
#
_entry.id   AF-A0A9E3N6S8-F1
#
_cell.length_a   1.000
_cell.length_b   1.000
_cell.length_c   1.000
_cell.angle_alpha   90.00
_cell.angle_beta   90.00
_cell.angle_gamma   90.00
#
_symmetry.space_group_name_H-M   'P 1'
#
loop_
_entity.id
_entity.type
_entity.pdbx_description
1 polymer ?
#
loop_
_entity_poly.entity_id
_entity_poly.type
_entity_poly.pdbx_seq_one_letter_code
_entity_poly.pdbx_strand_id
1 'polypeptide(L)'
;MVLRSDDGRNWTEQPGYILGEPGHKATDQAKGQHADVVVDGDRAFIYYFVHQTNEAEAATDARWNQRTVIQVAELVFKDGWLDVDRDRDLAFRLNAPSP
;
A
#
# COMPACT_ATOMS: atom_id res chain seq x y z
N MET A 1 -2.09 10.14 -0.37
CA MET A 1 -3.29 10.96 -0.12
C MET A 1 -4.49 10.19 -0.65
N VAL A 2 -5.60 10.19 0.09
CA VAL A 2 -6.85 9.57 -0.35
C VAL A 2 -7.95 10.63 -0.20
N LEU A 3 -8.77 10.79 -1.23
CA LEU A 3 -9.95 11.65 -1.19
C LEU A 3 -11.19 10.84 -1.58
N ARG A 4 -12.35 11.24 -1.05
CA ARG A 4 -13.66 10.68 -1.43
C ARG A 4 -14.64 11.76 -1.84
N SER A 5 -15.61 11.38 -2.67
CA SER A 5 -16.68 12.25 -3.14
C SER A 5 -17.91 11.42 -3.48
N ASP A 6 -19.09 11.92 -3.14
CA ASP A 6 -20.38 11.33 -3.53
C ASP A 6 -20.89 11.87 -4.88
N ASP A 7 -20.38 13.03 -5.33
CA ASP A 7 -20.85 13.75 -6.53
C ASP A 7 -19.76 13.90 -7.62
N GLY A 8 -18.53 13.47 -7.34
CA GLY A 8 -17.36 13.59 -8.21
C GLY A 8 -16.85 15.02 -8.39
N ARG A 9 -17.41 16.00 -7.69
CA ARG A 9 -17.09 17.44 -7.82
C ARG A 9 -16.48 18.00 -6.54
N ASN A 10 -17.01 17.60 -5.39
CA ASN A 10 -16.56 18.03 -4.08
C ASN A 10 -15.85 16.87 -3.40
N TRP A 11 -14.57 17.05 -3.10
CA TRP A 11 -13.71 16.00 -2.57
C TRP A 11 -13.32 16.32 -1.14
N THR A 12 -13.51 15.34 -0.25
CA THR A 12 -13.05 15.41 1.15
C THR A 12 -11.81 14.56 1.29
N GLU A 13 -10.74 15.16 1.78
CA GLU A 13 -9.51 14.44 2.11
C GLU A 13 -9.71 13.55 3.34
N GLN A 14 -9.18 12.33 3.29
CA GLN A 14 -9.05 11.50 4.47
C GLN A 14 -7.95 12.05 5.40
N PRO A 15 -8.14 12.04 6.74
CA PRO A 15 -7.08 12.39 7.66
C PRO A 15 -5.82 11.53 7.46
N GLY A 16 -4.69 12.17 7.21
CA GLY A 16 -3.39 11.53 7.10
C GLY A 16 -3.17 10.72 5.80
N TYR A 17 -2.10 9.93 5.79
CA TYR A 17 -1.68 9.16 4.63
C TYR A 17 -1.60 7.66 4.96
N ILE A 18 -2.43 6.84 4.32
CA ILE A 18 -2.52 5.39 4.60
C ILE A 18 -1.21 4.61 4.33
N LEU A 19 -0.29 5.15 3.53
CA LEU A 19 1.03 4.55 3.28
C LEU A 19 2.15 5.58 3.54
N GLY A 20 1.89 6.58 4.38
CA GLY A 20 2.82 7.67 4.63
C GLY A 20 4.02 7.26 5.49
N GLU A 21 3.78 6.36 6.45
CA GLU A 21 4.80 5.89 7.39
C GLU A 21 5.49 4.61 6.90
N PRO A 22 6.78 4.42 7.18
CA PRO A 22 7.49 3.16 6.97
C PRO A 22 6.82 1.97 7.67
N GLY A 23 6.91 0.78 7.08
CA GLY A 23 6.66 -0.49 7.76
C GLY A 23 7.90 -1.04 8.43
N HIS A 24 7.77 -2.23 9.01
CA HIS A 24 8.86 -2.93 9.70
C HIS A 24 9.34 -4.18 8.94
N LYS A 25 8.56 -4.66 7.97
CA LYS A 25 8.95 -5.79 7.13
C LYS A 25 10.15 -5.44 6.24
N ALA A 26 10.98 -6.45 5.97
CA ALA A 26 12.12 -6.31 5.07
C ALA A 26 11.65 -5.73 3.73
N THR A 27 12.35 -4.71 3.22
CA THR A 27 12.04 -4.00 1.97
C THR A 27 10.74 -3.18 1.97
N ASP A 28 10.04 -3.04 3.11
CA ASP A 28 8.89 -2.14 3.31
C ASP A 28 9.20 -1.00 4.30
N GLN A 29 10.46 -0.56 4.40
CA GLN A 29 10.91 0.42 5.40
C GLN A 29 10.89 1.87 4.91
N ALA A 30 10.02 2.18 3.95
CA ALA A 30 9.77 3.55 3.50
C ALA A 30 8.29 3.75 3.16
N LYS A 31 7.91 5.00 2.87
CA LYS A 31 6.55 5.32 2.42
C LYS A 31 6.18 4.51 1.17
N GLY A 32 4.94 4.03 1.13
CA GLY A 32 4.38 3.39 -0.06
C GLY A 32 4.05 4.39 -1.16
N GLN A 33 4.22 4.00 -2.41
CA GLN A 33 4.06 4.87 -3.59
C GLN A 33 3.33 4.15 -4.71
N HIS A 34 2.69 4.94 -5.60
CA HIS A 34 2.01 4.45 -6.81
C HIS A 34 1.12 3.24 -6.56
N ALA A 35 0.25 3.36 -5.55
CA ALA A 35 -0.57 2.26 -5.10
C ALA A 35 -1.75 1.99 -6.06
N ASP A 36 -2.17 0.74 -6.11
CA ASP A 36 -3.40 0.30 -6.76
C ASP A 36 -4.16 -0.69 -5.87
N VAL A 37 -5.47 -0.82 -6.08
CA VAL A 37 -6.36 -1.62 -5.23
C VAL A 37 -7.05 -2.70 -6.04
N VAL A 38 -6.98 -3.94 -5.56
CA VAL A 38 -7.73 -5.08 -6.09
C VAL A 38 -8.79 -5.49 -5.08
N VAL A 39 -10.05 -5.51 -5.51
CA VAL A 39 -11.17 -6.06 -4.74
C VAL A 39 -11.41 -7.51 -5.18
N ASP A 40 -11.50 -8.42 -4.23
CA ASP A 40 -11.79 -9.83 -4.46
C ASP A 40 -12.82 -10.33 -3.44
N GLY A 41 -14.06 -10.47 -3.90
CA GLY A 41 -15.22 -10.72 -3.03
C GLY A 41 -15.40 -9.58 -2.02
N ASP A 42 -15.45 -9.93 -0.74
CA ASP A 42 -15.63 -8.97 0.36
C ASP A 42 -14.31 -8.37 0.87
N ARG A 43 -13.17 -8.68 0.24
CA ARG A 43 -11.84 -8.22 0.65
C ARG A 43 -11.25 -7.26 -0.39
N ALA A 44 -10.44 -6.33 0.09
CA ALA A 44 -9.65 -5.45 -0.76
C ALA A 44 -8.17 -5.54 -0.40
N PHE A 45 -7.31 -5.48 -1.41
CA PHE A 45 -5.87 -5.56 -1.26
C PHE A 45 -5.24 -4.35 -1.93
N ILE A 46 -4.33 -3.69 -1.23
CA ILE A 46 -3.57 -2.57 -1.76
C ILE A 46 -2.16 -3.03 -2.11
N TYR A 47 -1.78 -2.81 -3.36
CA TYR A 47 -0.44 -3.08 -3.88
C TYR A 47 0.29 -1.75 -4.02
N TYR A 48 1.56 -1.68 -3.63
CA TYR A 48 2.31 -0.42 -3.65
C TYR A 48 3.81 -0.63 -3.79
N PHE A 49 4.49 0.38 -4.32
CA PHE A 49 5.95 0.41 -4.45
C PHE A 49 6.64 0.97 -3.22
N VAL A 50 7.82 0.45 -2.93
CA VAL A 50 8.71 0.98 -1.87
C VAL A 50 10.10 1.18 -2.43
N HIS A 51 10.61 2.41 -2.38
CA HIS A 51 12.00 2.67 -2.75
C HIS A 51 12.95 2.10 -1.71
N GLN A 52 14.03 1.49 -2.20
CA GLN A 52 15.01 0.81 -1.36
C GLN A 52 16.22 1.71 -1.03
N THR A 53 16.20 2.99 -1.40
CA THR A 53 17.34 3.91 -1.27
C THR A 53 17.82 4.12 0.17
N ASN A 54 16.93 3.92 1.15
CA ASN A 54 17.22 4.13 2.57
C ASN A 54 17.51 2.83 3.34
N GLU A 55 17.52 1.68 2.66
CA GLU A 55 17.84 0.38 3.27
C GLU A 55 19.35 0.27 3.52
N ALA A 56 19.76 -0.52 4.51
CA ALA A 56 21.16 -0.67 4.91
C ALA A 56 22.05 -1.16 3.75
N GLU A 57 21.53 -2.05 2.90
CA GLU A 57 22.26 -2.60 1.76
C GLU A 57 22.59 -1.53 0.71
N ALA A 58 21.76 -0.49 0.57
CA ALA A 58 22.02 0.62 -0.36
C ALA A 58 23.30 1.40 -0.01
N ALA A 59 23.77 1.32 1.24
CA ALA A 59 25.03 1.94 1.66
C ALA A 59 26.26 1.25 1.05
N THR A 60 26.13 -0.01 0.61
CA THR A 60 27.25 -0.82 0.09
C THR A 60 27.03 -1.31 -1.35
N ASP A 61 25.79 -1.33 -1.82
CA ASP A 61 25.43 -1.64 -3.20
C ASP A 61 24.71 -0.46 -3.87
N ALA A 62 25.45 0.26 -4.72
CA ALA A 62 24.93 1.41 -5.47
C ALA A 62 23.82 1.06 -6.49
N ARG A 63 23.53 -0.22 -6.72
CA ARG A 63 22.42 -0.68 -7.58
C ARG A 63 21.19 -1.09 -6.77
N TRP A 64 21.26 -1.12 -5.44
CA TRP A 64 20.15 -1.56 -4.60
C TRP A 64 18.88 -0.75 -4.83
N ASN A 65 19.03 0.55 -5.10
CA ASN A 65 17.93 1.45 -5.42
C ASN A 65 17.28 1.20 -6.78
N GLN A 66 17.88 0.38 -7.66
CA GLN A 66 17.32 0.00 -8.97
C GLN A 66 16.30 -1.14 -8.84
N ARG A 67 16.15 -1.72 -7.64
CA ARG A 67 15.17 -2.78 -7.39
C ARG A 67 13.76 -2.22 -7.43
N THR A 68 12.90 -2.91 -8.16
CA THR A 68 11.45 -2.76 -8.05
C THR A 68 10.94 -3.68 -6.96
N VAL A 69 10.44 -3.11 -5.86
CA VAL A 69 9.80 -3.85 -4.78
C VAL A 69 8.34 -3.44 -4.72
N ILE A 70 7.46 -4.44 -4.84
CA ILE A 70 6.02 -4.30 -4.70
C ILE A 70 5.62 -5.05 -3.45
N GLN A 71 4.90 -4.38 -2.57
CA GLN A 71 4.30 -4.94 -1.37
C GLN A 71 2.80 -5.10 -1.57
N VAL A 72 2.19 -5.92 -0.71
CA VAL A 72 0.73 -6.10 -0.65
C VAL A 72 0.28 -6.13 0.81
N ALA A 73 -0.81 -5.44 1.08
CA ALA A 73 -1.49 -5.45 2.38
C ALA A 73 -3.01 -5.51 2.19
N GLU A 74 -3.73 -5.95 3.22
CA GLU A 74 -5.19 -5.90 3.21
C GLU A 74 -5.67 -4.48 3.49
N LEU A 75 -6.48 -3.94 2.59
CA LEU A 75 -7.12 -2.65 2.72
C LEU A 75 -8.48 -2.84 3.42
N VAL A 76 -8.66 -2.19 4.56
CA VAL A 76 -9.90 -2.29 5.33
C VAL A 76 -10.62 -0.95 5.35
N PHE A 77 -11.95 -0.99 5.36
CA PHE A 77 -12.77 0.20 5.62
C PHE A 77 -13.32 0.10 7.03
N LYS A 78 -12.88 1.00 7.92
CA LYS A 78 -13.29 1.02 9.33
C LYS A 78 -13.53 2.45 9.78
N ASP A 79 -14.56 2.66 10.59
CA ASP A 79 -14.90 3.97 11.15
C ASP A 79 -15.03 5.09 10.10
N GLY A 80 -15.48 4.72 8.90
CA GLY A 80 -15.67 5.64 7.78
C GLY A 80 -14.40 5.99 7.00
N TRP A 81 -13.27 5.33 7.24
CA TRP A 81 -12.00 5.59 6.56
C TRP A 81 -11.35 4.32 6.02
N LEU A 82 -10.57 4.47 4.96
CA LEU A 82 -9.68 3.41 4.48
C LEU A 82 -8.45 3.35 5.39
N ASP A 83 -8.08 2.14 5.79
CA ASP A 83 -6.93 1.89 6.64
C ASP A 83 -6.15 0.67 6.17
N VAL A 84 -4.86 0.62 6.51
CA VAL A 84 -3.98 -0.47 6.14
C VAL A 84 -2.96 -0.72 7.25
N ASP A 85 -2.91 -1.95 7.72
CA ASP A 85 -1.83 -2.45 8.57
C ASP A 85 -0.88 -3.25 7.68
N ARG A 86 0.24 -2.63 7.31
CA ARG A 86 1.26 -3.24 6.44
C ARG A 86 2.10 -4.31 7.14
N ASP A 87 2.16 -4.28 8.47
CA ASP A 87 2.94 -5.25 9.25
C ASP A 87 2.12 -6.50 9.57
N ARG A 88 0.79 -6.45 9.47
CA ARG A 88 -0.08 -7.60 9.61
C ARG A 88 0.30 -8.72 8.63
N ASP A 89 0.37 -9.96 9.12
CA ASP A 89 0.54 -11.13 8.27
C ASP A 89 -0.66 -11.29 7.33
N LEU A 90 -0.35 -11.50 6.05
CA LEU A 90 -1.34 -11.56 4.99
C LEU A 90 -1.33 -12.95 4.33
N ALA A 91 -2.35 -13.75 4.65
CA ALA A 91 -2.64 -14.98 3.92
C ALA A 91 -3.86 -14.75 3.00
N PHE A 92 -3.66 -14.90 1.70
CA PHE A 92 -4.73 -14.76 0.72
C PHE A 92 -4.42 -15.55 -0.55
N ARG A 93 -5.48 -15.79 -1.31
CA ARG A 93 -5.43 -16.27 -2.69
C ARG A 93 -6.50 -15.52 -3.44
N LEU A 94 -6.13 -14.87 -4.53
CA LEU A 94 -7.10 -14.19 -5.38
C LEU A 94 -7.96 -15.23 -6.10
N ASN A 95 -9.26 -14.99 -6.16
CA ASN A 95 -10.13 -15.73 -7.05
C ASN A 95 -9.86 -15.34 -8.50
N ALA A 96 -10.16 -16.25 -9.44
CA ALA A 96 -10.17 -15.88 -10.84
C ALA A 96 -11.21 -14.78 -11.07
N PRO A 97 -10.92 -13.78 -11.90
CA PRO A 97 -11.90 -12.75 -12.22
C PRO A 97 -13.14 -13.38 -12.85
N SER A 98 -14.31 -12.88 -12.48
CA SER A 98 -15.57 -13.27 -13.13
C SER A 98 -15.51 -12.94 -14.63
N PRO A 99 -16.02 -13.82 -15.51
CA PRO A 99 -16.11 -13.56 -16.94
C PRO A 99 -16.90 -12.30 -17.30
#